data_AF-A0A9W8Q0Y0-F1
#
_entry.id   AF-A0A9W8Q0Y0-F1
#
_cell.length_a   1.000
_cell.length_b   1.000
_cell.length_c   1.000
_cell.angle_alpha   90.00
_cell.angle_beta   90.00
_cell.angle_gamma   90.00
#
_symmetry.space_group_name_H-M   'P 1'
#
loop_
_entity.id
_entity.type
_entity.pdbx_description
1 polymer ?
#
loop_
_entity_poly.entity_id
_entity_poly.type
_entity_poly.pdbx_seq_one_letter_code
_entity_poly.pdbx_strand_id
1 'polypeptide(L)'
;MTPTVRQYHLFPTDHIPNSPRPLLHYKNVFDIKPGETHCDAGEVWDMFTKNDWGVAWIFRYGQTQLSHFHSEAHECMAVLSGTAKIRFGVADLSEDLDQNTYGSAWEDGAVTLDADAGDVFIIPAGVAHKTYDCRPEAEFKLMSPGKAHGIEAIDPKQTLSELTLNGYTMMGAYNGGDWDFVQRGGVFEKSWGVPKPKYDPVFGLSERGLVNTWSGDGASVQGLKVTYDENGNAVHDILTKSEPLKACL
;
A
#
# COMPACT_ATOMS: atom_id res chain seq x y z
N MET A 1 -9.55 18.71 8.44
CA MET A 1 -8.42 19.51 7.88
C MET A 1 -8.22 19.13 6.42
N THR A 2 -7.43 19.85 5.62
CA THR A 2 -7.13 19.42 4.23
C THR A 2 -6.00 18.38 4.27
N PRO A 3 -6.20 17.14 3.77
CA PRO A 3 -5.17 16.11 3.88
C PRO A 3 -3.91 16.50 3.08
N THR A 4 -2.74 16.20 3.64
CA THR A 4 -1.43 16.46 3.00
C THR A 4 -0.98 15.24 2.23
N VAL A 5 -0.61 15.42 0.96
CA VAL A 5 -0.12 14.35 0.08
C VAL A 5 1.40 14.34 0.05
N ARG A 6 2.02 13.21 0.42
CA ARG A 6 3.46 12.96 0.31
C ARG A 6 3.72 11.83 -0.68
N GLN A 7 4.85 11.91 -1.37
CA GLN A 7 5.25 10.95 -2.41
C GLN A 7 6.64 10.42 -2.11
N TYR A 8 6.84 9.11 -2.26
CA TYR A 8 8.13 8.45 -2.06
C TYR A 8 8.42 7.57 -3.26
N HIS A 9 9.56 7.81 -3.91
CA HIS A 9 10.02 6.98 -5.02
C HIS A 9 10.91 5.89 -4.43
N LEU A 10 10.51 4.64 -4.65
CA LEU A 10 11.25 3.45 -4.28
C LEU A 10 11.78 2.84 -5.57
N PHE A 11 13.05 2.46 -5.57
CA PHE A 11 13.67 1.82 -6.73
C PHE A 11 13.58 0.30 -6.58
N PRO A 12 13.50 -0.46 -7.68
CA PRO A 12 13.59 -1.91 -7.64
C PRO A 12 14.84 -2.34 -6.87
N THR A 13 14.76 -3.45 -6.15
CA THR A 13 15.91 -4.11 -5.50
C THR A 13 16.19 -5.45 -6.18
N ASP A 14 17.06 -6.29 -5.63
CA ASP A 14 17.32 -7.63 -6.16
C ASP A 14 16.13 -8.56 -6.00
N HIS A 15 15.28 -8.31 -5.00
CA HIS A 15 14.14 -9.17 -4.67
C HIS A 15 12.78 -8.51 -4.83
N ILE A 16 12.70 -7.19 -4.84
CA ILE A 16 11.44 -6.46 -4.84
C ILE A 16 11.28 -5.64 -6.12
N PRO A 17 10.13 -5.75 -6.82
CA PRO A 17 9.91 -5.01 -8.05
C PRO A 17 9.93 -3.50 -7.89
N ASN A 18 9.40 -2.96 -6.79
CA ASN A 18 9.12 -1.55 -6.52
C ASN A 18 8.69 -0.74 -7.75
N SER A 19 7.38 -0.53 -7.86
CA SER A 19 6.82 0.20 -8.99
C SER A 19 7.52 1.55 -9.24
N PRO A 20 7.71 1.93 -10.51
CA PRO A 20 8.16 3.28 -10.86
C PRO A 20 7.14 4.38 -10.54
N ARG A 21 5.89 4.00 -10.18
CA ARG A 21 4.94 4.94 -9.59
C ARG A 21 5.30 5.19 -8.12
N PRO A 22 5.23 6.43 -7.62
CA PRO A 22 5.55 6.71 -6.23
C PRO A 22 4.54 6.08 -5.27
N LEU A 23 5.02 5.59 -4.13
CA LEU A 23 4.21 5.36 -2.93
C LEU A 23 3.61 6.70 -2.49
N LEU A 24 2.32 6.72 -2.19
CA LEU A 24 1.63 7.92 -1.69
C LEU A 24 1.21 7.74 -0.24
N HIS A 25 1.42 8.79 0.57
CA HIS A 25 0.99 8.86 1.97
C HIS A 25 0.15 10.11 2.17
N TYR A 26 -1.12 9.91 2.48
CA TYR A 26 -2.08 10.98 2.76
C TYR A 26 -2.28 11.08 4.27
N LYS A 27 -1.77 12.15 4.85
CA LYS A 27 -1.89 12.40 6.30
C LYS A 27 -3.25 12.96 6.64
N ASN A 28 -3.85 12.46 7.73
CA ASN A 28 -5.07 12.99 8.34
C ASN A 28 -6.24 13.10 7.35
N VAL A 29 -6.54 12.00 6.65
CA VAL A 29 -7.70 11.89 5.75
C VAL A 29 -8.99 11.77 6.54
N PHE A 30 -9.01 10.91 7.55
CA PHE A 30 -10.17 10.66 8.40
C PHE A 30 -9.98 11.27 9.78
N ASP A 31 -10.98 12.01 10.24
CA ASP A 31 -11.01 12.53 11.61
C ASP A 31 -11.60 11.46 12.55
N ILE A 32 -11.09 11.39 13.79
CA ILE A 32 -11.68 10.58 14.85
C ILE A 32 -12.78 11.40 15.52
N LYS A 33 -14.00 10.86 15.59
CA LYS A 33 -15.14 11.55 16.20
C LYS A 33 -14.88 11.80 17.70
N PRO A 34 -15.34 12.94 18.27
CA PRO A 34 -15.16 13.22 19.69
C PRO A 34 -15.70 12.09 20.57
N GLY A 35 -14.87 11.56 21.46
CA GLY A 35 -15.23 10.44 22.35
C GLY A 35 -14.87 9.05 21.81
N GLU A 36 -14.48 8.95 20.54
CA GLU A 36 -14.02 7.70 19.92
C GLU A 36 -12.49 7.57 19.94
N THR A 37 -12.00 6.34 19.80
CA THR A 37 -10.56 6.03 19.72
C THR A 37 -10.11 5.57 18.34
N HIS A 38 -11.03 5.54 17.37
CA HIS A 38 -10.78 5.06 16.02
C HIS A 38 -11.66 5.77 14.99
N CYS A 39 -11.26 5.71 13.73
CA CYS A 39 -12.06 6.16 12.59
C CYS A 39 -13.30 5.26 12.40
N ASP A 40 -14.35 5.81 11.81
CA ASP A 40 -15.55 5.04 11.44
C ASP A 40 -15.25 4.20 10.20
N ALA A 41 -15.22 2.87 10.36
CA ALA A 41 -14.88 1.98 9.26
C ALA A 41 -15.90 2.00 8.12
N GLY A 42 -17.18 2.32 8.38
CA GLY A 42 -18.17 2.46 7.30
C GLY A 42 -17.97 3.72 6.48
N GLU A 43 -17.45 4.80 7.06
CA GLU A 43 -17.08 6.02 6.31
C GLU A 43 -15.88 5.74 5.37
N VAL A 44 -14.90 4.96 5.85
CA VAL A 44 -13.75 4.55 5.03
C VAL A 44 -14.18 3.59 3.91
N TRP A 45 -15.06 2.62 4.22
CA TRP A 45 -15.66 1.73 3.23
C TRP A 45 -16.35 2.50 2.11
N ASP A 46 -17.22 3.45 2.47
CA ASP A 46 -17.94 4.28 1.49
C ASP A 46 -16.98 5.08 0.61
N MET A 47 -15.93 5.66 1.21
CA MET A 47 -14.95 6.45 0.48
C MET A 47 -14.23 5.60 -0.58
N PHE A 48 -13.76 4.42 -0.21
CA PHE A 48 -13.02 3.53 -1.11
C PHE A 48 -13.93 2.93 -2.19
N THR A 49 -15.07 2.36 -1.81
CA THR A 49 -15.96 1.67 -2.75
C THR A 49 -16.62 2.62 -3.75
N LYS A 50 -16.92 3.88 -3.36
CA LYS A 50 -17.39 4.91 -4.28
C LYS A 50 -16.37 5.26 -5.39
N ASN A 51 -15.09 5.02 -5.14
CA ASN A 51 -13.99 5.28 -6.06
C ASN A 51 -13.45 3.99 -6.72
N ASP A 52 -14.25 2.92 -6.76
CA ASP A 52 -13.89 1.62 -7.36
C ASP A 52 -12.69 0.92 -6.70
N TRP A 53 -12.45 1.17 -5.40
CA TRP A 53 -11.48 0.39 -4.61
C TRP A 53 -12.22 -0.66 -3.79
N GLY A 54 -11.98 -1.93 -4.10
CA GLY A 54 -12.62 -3.07 -3.46
C GLY A 54 -12.03 -3.34 -2.08
N VAL A 55 -12.76 -2.98 -1.02
CA VAL A 55 -12.33 -3.28 0.35
C VAL A 55 -12.39 -4.78 0.60
N ALA A 56 -11.29 -5.32 1.09
CA ALA A 56 -11.11 -6.76 1.25
C ALA A 56 -11.06 -7.21 2.71
N TRP A 57 -10.59 -6.36 3.62
CA TRP A 57 -10.38 -6.71 5.02
C TRP A 57 -10.28 -5.51 5.97
N ILE A 58 -10.50 -5.78 7.25
CA ILE A 58 -9.93 -5.01 8.37
C ILE A 58 -9.07 -5.96 9.21
N PHE A 59 -7.78 -5.67 9.36
CA PHE A 59 -6.86 -6.41 10.23
C PHE A 59 -6.46 -5.56 11.43
N ARG A 60 -6.31 -6.21 12.58
CA ARG A 60 -5.49 -5.73 13.69
C ARG A 60 -4.09 -6.31 13.54
N TYR A 61 -3.06 -5.47 13.59
CA TYR A 61 -1.67 -5.92 13.43
C TYR A 61 -0.98 -6.17 14.78
N GLY A 62 0.01 -7.06 14.74
CA GLY A 62 0.89 -7.36 15.88
C GLY A 62 2.21 -6.58 15.84
N GLN A 63 3.22 -7.06 16.57
CA GLN A 63 4.51 -6.37 16.69
C GLN A 63 5.34 -6.39 15.40
N THR A 64 5.16 -7.39 14.55
CA THR A 64 5.91 -7.55 13.29
C THR A 64 5.20 -8.51 12.35
N GLN A 65 5.60 -8.53 11.08
CA GLN A 65 5.16 -9.44 10.03
C GLN A 65 6.25 -9.58 8.96
N LEU A 66 6.05 -10.45 7.96
CA LEU A 66 6.96 -10.56 6.82
C LEU A 66 6.78 -9.39 5.84
N SER A 67 7.89 -8.93 5.27
CA SER A 67 7.84 -8.04 4.10
C SER A 67 7.21 -8.76 2.92
N HIS A 68 6.30 -8.08 2.23
CA HIS A 68 5.63 -8.61 1.06
C HIS A 68 5.18 -7.50 0.12
N PHE A 69 4.90 -7.85 -1.13
CA PHE A 69 4.25 -6.98 -2.10
C PHE A 69 3.09 -7.72 -2.78
N HIS A 70 2.22 -6.92 -3.40
CA HIS A 70 1.16 -7.41 -4.27
C HIS A 70 1.58 -7.29 -5.72
N SER A 71 1.63 -8.42 -6.45
CA SER A 71 2.19 -8.45 -7.81
C SER A 71 1.18 -8.06 -8.89
N GLU A 72 -0.12 -8.15 -8.60
CA GLU A 72 -1.21 -7.95 -9.58
C GLU A 72 -2.19 -6.83 -9.19
N ALA A 73 -2.06 -6.26 -7.99
CA ALA A 73 -3.00 -5.28 -7.46
C ALA A 73 -2.31 -4.06 -6.84
N HIS A 74 -2.91 -2.89 -7.04
CA HIS A 74 -2.64 -1.72 -6.22
C HIS A 74 -3.38 -1.86 -4.89
N GLU A 75 -2.74 -1.44 -3.82
CA GLU A 75 -3.33 -1.47 -2.48
C GLU A 75 -3.52 -0.07 -1.94
N CYS A 76 -4.65 0.14 -1.27
CA CYS A 76 -4.94 1.31 -0.48
C CYS A 76 -5.19 0.84 0.96
N MET A 77 -4.38 1.32 1.90
CA MET A 77 -4.55 1.02 3.32
C MET A 77 -4.92 2.27 4.12
N ALA A 78 -6.05 2.25 4.80
CA ALA A 78 -6.43 3.27 5.78
C ALA A 78 -6.10 2.81 7.21
N VAL A 79 -5.43 3.65 8.00
CA VAL A 79 -5.23 3.40 9.43
C VAL A 79 -6.48 3.81 10.18
N LEU A 80 -7.13 2.86 10.85
CA LEU A 80 -8.39 3.10 11.56
C LEU A 80 -8.16 3.39 13.04
N SER A 81 -7.16 2.77 13.66
CA SER A 81 -6.86 2.97 15.08
C SER A 81 -5.38 2.75 15.39
N GLY A 82 -4.92 3.31 16.51
CA GLY A 82 -3.56 3.14 17.01
C GLY A 82 -2.49 3.88 16.21
N THR A 83 -1.23 3.47 16.44
CA THR A 83 -0.05 3.93 15.69
C THR A 83 0.87 2.76 15.37
N ALA A 84 1.66 2.85 14.30
CA ALA A 84 2.66 1.85 13.94
C ALA A 84 3.78 2.47 13.10
N LYS A 85 4.78 1.64 12.75
CA LYS A 85 5.73 1.92 11.69
C LYS A 85 5.42 1.03 10.49
N ILE A 86 5.58 1.57 9.29
CA ILE A 86 5.52 0.79 8.05
C ILE A 86 6.83 0.99 7.30
N ARG A 87 7.53 -0.11 7.01
CA ARG A 87 8.72 -0.12 6.16
C ARG A 87 8.31 -0.52 4.77
N PHE A 88 8.76 0.24 3.77
CA PHE A 88 8.48 0.02 2.36
C PHE A 88 9.77 -0.23 1.58
N GLY A 89 9.64 -1.01 0.51
CA GLY A 89 10.60 -1.08 -0.58
C GLY A 89 11.65 -2.18 -0.49
N VAL A 90 11.68 -3.01 0.54
CA VAL A 90 12.77 -3.96 0.76
C VAL A 90 12.27 -5.34 1.16
N ALA A 91 12.95 -6.39 0.68
CA ALA A 91 12.71 -7.77 1.11
C ALA A 91 13.34 -8.03 2.49
N ASP A 92 12.78 -9.00 3.19
CA ASP A 92 13.40 -9.65 4.34
C ASP A 92 14.50 -10.62 3.86
N LEU A 93 15.64 -10.70 4.54
CA LEU A 93 16.81 -11.50 4.14
C LEU A 93 17.12 -12.68 5.10
N SER A 94 16.36 -12.81 6.19
CA SER A 94 16.51 -13.90 7.17
C SER A 94 15.19 -14.64 7.37
N GLU A 95 15.27 -15.86 7.91
CA GLU A 95 14.10 -16.57 8.45
C GLU A 95 13.70 -16.05 9.85
N ASP A 96 14.60 -15.33 10.50
CA ASP A 96 14.37 -14.69 11.80
C ASP A 96 13.62 -13.35 11.62
N LEU A 97 12.36 -13.34 12.06
CA LEU A 97 11.47 -12.20 11.92
C LEU A 97 11.93 -10.97 12.72
N ASP A 98 12.61 -11.17 13.85
CA ASP A 98 13.14 -10.07 14.66
C ASP A 98 14.38 -9.47 13.98
N GLN A 99 15.24 -10.30 13.37
CA GLN A 99 16.35 -9.78 12.57
C GLN A 99 15.87 -9.02 11.33
N ASN A 100 14.73 -9.41 10.77
CA ASN A 100 14.07 -8.74 9.65
C ASN A 100 13.36 -7.43 10.03
N THR A 101 13.09 -7.19 11.31
CA THR A 101 12.36 -5.99 11.76
C THR A 101 13.24 -5.05 12.57
N TYR A 102 14.01 -5.60 13.52
CA TYR A 102 14.83 -4.85 14.47
C TYR A 102 16.34 -4.97 14.22
N GLY A 103 16.76 -5.96 13.44
CA GLY A 103 18.17 -6.20 13.09
C GLY A 103 18.62 -5.40 11.86
N SER A 104 19.21 -6.10 10.90
CA SER A 104 19.63 -5.54 9.61
C SER A 104 19.44 -6.53 8.46
N ALA A 105 18.57 -7.54 8.64
CA ALA A 105 18.33 -8.58 7.66
C ALA A 105 17.25 -8.17 6.65
N TRP A 106 17.51 -7.09 5.91
CA TRP A 106 16.66 -6.61 4.82
C TRP A 106 17.51 -5.89 3.78
N GLU A 107 17.01 -5.77 2.56
CA GLU A 107 17.72 -5.06 1.48
C GLU A 107 17.92 -3.56 1.80
N ASP A 108 18.87 -2.93 1.12
CA ASP A 108 19.07 -1.48 1.22
C ASP A 108 17.96 -0.69 0.49
N GLY A 109 17.82 0.60 0.82
CA GLY A 109 16.88 1.50 0.12
C GLY A 109 15.49 1.60 0.74
N ALA A 110 15.30 1.05 1.95
CA ALA A 110 14.04 1.11 2.67
C ALA A 110 13.57 2.54 2.98
N VAL A 111 12.27 2.78 2.88
CA VAL A 111 11.60 3.97 3.44
C VAL A 111 10.74 3.53 4.62
N THR A 112 10.97 4.09 5.81
CA THR A 112 10.13 3.83 6.98
C THR A 112 9.30 5.05 7.32
N LEU A 113 7.99 4.87 7.45
CA LEU A 113 7.02 5.91 7.78
C LEU A 113 6.30 5.58 9.09
N ASP A 114 6.02 6.60 9.89
CA ASP A 114 5.08 6.49 11.00
C ASP A 114 3.64 6.56 10.45
N ALA A 115 2.80 5.67 10.95
CA ALA A 115 1.40 5.52 10.56
C ALA A 115 0.51 5.84 11.77
N ASP A 116 -0.35 6.83 11.60
CA ASP A 116 -1.30 7.27 12.63
C ASP A 116 -2.73 7.04 12.16
N ALA A 117 -3.64 6.76 13.09
CA ALA A 117 -5.07 6.71 12.81
C ALA A 117 -5.54 7.94 12.00
N GLY A 118 -6.25 7.69 10.91
CA GLY A 118 -6.68 8.69 9.95
C GLY A 118 -5.79 8.83 8.71
N ASP A 119 -4.61 8.22 8.69
CA ASP A 119 -3.76 8.19 7.50
C ASP A 119 -4.25 7.19 6.44
N VAL A 120 -3.93 7.48 5.18
CA VAL A 120 -4.12 6.57 4.05
C VAL A 120 -2.81 6.40 3.27
N PHE A 121 -2.46 5.16 2.94
CA PHE A 121 -1.33 4.81 2.09
C PHE A 121 -1.85 4.23 0.78
N ILE A 122 -1.29 4.66 -0.34
CA ILE A 122 -1.61 4.09 -1.66
C ILE A 122 -0.33 3.52 -2.24
N ILE A 123 -0.31 2.20 -2.35
CA ILE A 123 0.84 1.36 -2.58
C ILE A 123 0.72 0.80 -4.00
N PRO A 124 1.62 1.21 -4.91
CA PRO A 124 1.70 0.62 -6.24
C PRO A 124 1.97 -0.88 -6.18
N ALA A 125 1.50 -1.61 -7.19
CA ALA A 125 1.77 -3.03 -7.32
C ALA A 125 3.29 -3.25 -7.44
N GLY A 126 3.81 -4.23 -6.73
CA GLY A 126 5.24 -4.51 -6.65
C GLY A 126 6.01 -3.74 -5.57
N VAL A 127 5.40 -2.77 -4.87
CA VAL A 127 6.05 -2.10 -3.73
C VAL A 127 5.93 -2.97 -2.48
N ALA A 128 7.07 -3.44 -1.98
CA ALA A 128 7.08 -4.20 -0.73
C ALA A 128 6.74 -3.33 0.46
N HIS A 129 6.08 -3.92 1.45
CA HIS A 129 5.77 -3.26 2.70
C HIS A 129 5.62 -4.25 3.86
N LYS A 130 5.86 -3.76 5.08
CA LYS A 130 5.54 -4.44 6.35
C LYS A 130 5.23 -3.43 7.44
N THR A 131 4.16 -3.69 8.18
CA THR A 131 3.79 -2.98 9.43
C THR A 131 4.42 -3.65 10.65
N TYR A 132 4.97 -2.86 11.57
CA TYR A 132 5.59 -3.30 12.82
C TYR A 132 5.49 -2.20 13.90
N ASP A 133 5.91 -2.51 15.13
CA ASP A 133 5.86 -1.59 16.29
C ASP A 133 4.44 -1.02 16.57
N CYS A 134 3.43 -1.87 16.40
CA CYS A 134 2.04 -1.50 16.58
C CYS A 134 1.71 -1.16 18.03
N ARG A 135 0.99 -0.05 18.22
CA ARG A 135 0.56 0.45 19.52
C ARG A 135 -0.94 0.81 19.53
N PRO A 136 -1.70 0.40 20.56
CA PRO A 136 -1.27 -0.49 21.64
C PRO A 136 -0.97 -1.91 21.13
N GLU A 137 -0.10 -2.63 21.84
CA GLU A 137 0.28 -3.99 21.46
C GLU A 137 -0.94 -4.91 21.48
N ALA A 138 -1.09 -5.74 20.45
CA ALA A 138 -2.16 -6.71 20.34
C ALA A 138 -1.73 -7.86 19.43
N GLU A 139 -2.46 -8.96 19.44
CA GLU A 139 -2.26 -10.07 18.51
C GLU A 139 -2.86 -9.76 17.13
N PHE A 140 -2.21 -10.27 16.09
CA PHE A 140 -2.69 -10.20 14.72
C PHE A 140 -4.06 -10.88 14.59
N LYS A 141 -5.05 -10.20 14.00
CA LYS A 141 -6.42 -10.72 13.88
C LYS A 141 -7.16 -10.11 12.71
N LEU A 142 -7.84 -10.95 11.91
CA LEU A 142 -8.88 -10.49 10.98
C LEU A 142 -10.09 -10.03 11.79
N MET A 143 -10.41 -8.73 11.69
CA MET A 143 -11.50 -8.09 12.44
C MET A 143 -12.80 -8.09 11.66
N SER A 144 -12.73 -7.95 10.34
CA SER A 144 -13.89 -7.96 9.46
C SER A 144 -14.40 -9.38 9.18
N PRO A 145 -15.68 -9.58 8.82
CA PRO A 145 -16.17 -10.86 8.34
C PRO A 145 -15.57 -11.22 6.98
N GLY A 146 -15.55 -12.52 6.67
CA GLY A 146 -15.01 -13.07 5.43
C GLY A 146 -13.61 -13.64 5.58
N LYS A 147 -12.87 -13.68 4.46
CA LYS A 147 -11.56 -14.37 4.36
C LYS A 147 -10.46 -13.45 3.82
N ALA A 148 -10.58 -12.16 4.10
CA ALA A 148 -9.69 -11.11 3.61
C ALA A 148 -9.66 -10.90 2.09
N HIS A 149 -10.59 -11.47 1.32
CA HIS A 149 -10.78 -11.21 -0.12
C HIS A 149 -12.14 -10.59 -0.41
N GLY A 150 -12.65 -9.80 0.55
CA GLY A 150 -13.97 -9.21 0.49
C GLY A 150 -14.68 -9.29 1.84
N ILE A 151 -15.68 -8.43 2.01
CA ILE A 151 -16.47 -8.36 3.23
C ILE A 151 -17.74 -9.20 3.05
N GLU A 152 -17.76 -10.35 3.70
CA GLU A 152 -18.89 -11.30 3.63
C GLU A 152 -20.01 -10.85 4.58
N ALA A 153 -20.85 -9.91 4.12
CA ALA A 153 -22.00 -9.39 4.88
C ALA A 153 -23.15 -8.96 3.96
N ILE A 154 -24.37 -8.94 4.49
CA ILE A 154 -25.57 -8.44 3.76
C ILE A 154 -25.47 -6.92 3.56
N ASP A 155 -25.07 -6.20 4.60
CA ASP A 155 -24.74 -4.77 4.55
C ASP A 155 -23.31 -4.59 5.05
N PRO A 156 -22.30 -4.64 4.15
CA PRO A 156 -20.90 -4.47 4.52
C PRO A 156 -20.64 -3.16 5.26
N LYS A 157 -21.21 -2.05 4.80
CA LYS A 157 -20.98 -0.73 5.41
C LYS A 157 -21.43 -0.73 6.87
N GLN A 158 -22.70 -1.09 7.12
CA GLN A 158 -23.24 -1.12 8.48
C GLN A 158 -22.45 -2.09 9.35
N THR A 159 -22.17 -3.28 8.83
CA THR A 159 -21.42 -4.30 9.56
C THR A 159 -20.05 -3.80 10.01
N LEU A 160 -19.33 -3.08 9.14
CA LEU A 160 -18.02 -2.52 9.47
C LEU A 160 -18.11 -1.36 10.47
N SER A 161 -19.11 -0.47 10.35
CA SER A 161 -19.32 0.63 11.31
C SER A 161 -19.62 0.15 12.73
N GLU A 162 -20.21 -1.03 12.88
CA GLU A 162 -20.56 -1.62 14.19
C GLU A 162 -19.41 -2.42 14.82
N LEU A 163 -18.27 -2.58 14.13
CA LEU A 163 -17.10 -3.27 14.68
C LEU A 163 -16.46 -2.48 15.82
N THR A 164 -16.19 -3.17 16.93
CA THR A 164 -15.34 -2.63 18.00
C THR A 164 -13.87 -2.78 17.62
N LEU A 165 -13.25 -1.69 17.17
CA LEU A 165 -11.83 -1.67 16.82
C LEU A 165 -10.96 -1.37 18.04
N ASN A 166 -9.82 -2.05 18.14
CA ASN A 166 -8.83 -1.87 19.19
C ASN A 166 -7.46 -2.34 18.69
N GLY A 167 -6.38 -1.92 19.36
CA GLY A 167 -5.02 -2.14 18.87
C GLY A 167 -4.65 -1.14 17.77
N TYR A 168 -3.71 -1.53 16.93
CA TYR A 168 -3.50 -0.88 15.64
C TYR A 168 -4.28 -1.64 14.57
N THR A 169 -5.25 -0.98 13.94
CA THR A 169 -6.08 -1.58 12.88
C THR A 169 -5.96 -0.81 11.57
N MET A 170 -5.98 -1.54 10.46
CA MET A 170 -6.07 -0.95 9.12
C MET A 170 -7.19 -1.61 8.32
N MET A 171 -7.73 -0.87 7.36
CA MET A 171 -8.59 -1.38 6.28
C MET A 171 -7.79 -1.41 4.98
N GLY A 172 -7.79 -2.56 4.31
CA GLY A 172 -7.19 -2.74 3.00
C GLY A 172 -8.23 -2.78 1.89
N ALA A 173 -7.97 -2.06 0.81
CA ALA A 173 -8.75 -2.05 -0.42
C ALA A 173 -7.86 -2.12 -1.64
N TYR A 174 -8.35 -2.72 -2.72
CA TYR A 174 -7.54 -3.02 -3.90
C TYR A 174 -8.16 -2.52 -5.19
N ASN A 175 -7.31 -2.21 -6.16
CA ASN A 175 -7.70 -1.89 -7.53
C ASN A 175 -6.70 -2.51 -8.52
N GLY A 176 -7.20 -3.03 -9.65
CA GLY A 176 -6.42 -3.83 -10.58
C GLY A 176 -6.88 -5.29 -10.55
N GLY A 177 -5.98 -6.21 -10.19
CA GLY A 177 -6.26 -7.64 -10.06
C GLY A 177 -6.56 -8.09 -8.62
N ASP A 178 -6.45 -9.41 -8.41
CA ASP A 178 -6.54 -10.03 -7.09
C ASP A 178 -5.25 -9.76 -6.30
N TRP A 179 -5.38 -9.52 -4.99
CA TRP A 179 -4.21 -9.34 -4.15
C TRP A 179 -3.61 -10.70 -3.76
N ASP A 180 -2.29 -10.82 -3.89
CA ASP A 180 -1.48 -11.99 -3.54
C ASP A 180 -0.51 -11.67 -2.39
N PHE A 181 0.37 -12.58 -1.98
CA PHE A 181 1.35 -12.30 -0.92
C PHE A 181 2.72 -12.78 -1.36
N VAL A 182 3.51 -11.89 -1.96
CA VAL A 182 4.82 -12.25 -2.53
C VAL A 182 5.94 -11.64 -1.70
N GLN A 183 6.83 -12.48 -1.16
CA GLN A 183 7.93 -12.02 -0.31
C GLN A 183 9.17 -11.60 -1.11
N ARG A 184 9.42 -12.24 -2.26
CA ARG A 184 10.59 -12.00 -3.13
C ARG A 184 10.38 -12.55 -4.54
N GLY A 185 11.04 -11.94 -5.51
CA GLY A 185 11.16 -12.42 -6.89
C GLY A 185 9.97 -12.07 -7.77
N GLY A 186 9.62 -12.96 -8.70
CA GLY A 186 8.57 -12.72 -9.70
C GLY A 186 9.08 -12.03 -10.96
N VAL A 187 8.16 -11.62 -11.84
CA VAL A 187 8.48 -10.86 -13.06
C VAL A 187 8.14 -9.41 -12.78
N PHE A 188 9.15 -8.58 -12.56
CA PHE A 188 8.99 -7.21 -12.06
C PHE A 188 8.08 -6.38 -12.98
N GLU A 189 8.25 -6.54 -14.29
CA GLU A 189 7.47 -5.83 -15.31
C GLU A 189 5.98 -6.17 -15.26
N LYS A 190 5.59 -7.34 -14.74
CA LYS A 190 4.16 -7.67 -14.56
C LYS A 190 3.53 -6.76 -13.52
N SER A 191 4.21 -6.52 -12.40
CA SER A 191 3.72 -5.61 -11.35
C SER A 191 3.67 -4.17 -11.83
N TRP A 192 4.64 -3.74 -12.64
CA TRP A 192 4.61 -2.40 -13.23
C TRP A 192 3.56 -2.23 -14.33
N GLY A 193 3.17 -3.35 -14.95
CA GLY A 193 2.11 -3.44 -15.92
C GLY A 193 0.71 -3.27 -15.35
N VAL A 194 0.53 -3.30 -14.03
CA VAL A 194 -0.81 -3.15 -13.42
C VAL A 194 -1.41 -1.79 -13.81
N PRO A 195 -2.62 -1.78 -14.42
CA PRO A 195 -3.25 -0.56 -14.91
C PRO A 195 -3.41 0.50 -13.82
N LYS A 196 -3.17 1.77 -14.19
CA LYS A 196 -3.42 2.89 -13.28
C LYS A 196 -4.91 2.97 -12.94
N PRO A 197 -5.30 3.06 -11.66
CA PRO A 197 -6.69 3.26 -11.26
C PRO A 197 -7.24 4.56 -11.86
N LYS A 198 -8.50 4.52 -12.31
CA LYS A 198 -9.19 5.70 -12.84
C LYS A 198 -9.42 6.76 -11.75
N TYR A 199 -9.73 6.32 -10.54
CA TYR A 199 -10.05 7.17 -9.40
C TYR A 199 -9.01 7.00 -8.29
N ASP A 200 -8.62 8.12 -7.70
CA ASP A 200 -7.94 8.13 -6.41
C ASP A 200 -8.93 7.63 -5.32
N PRO A 201 -8.49 6.76 -4.39
CA PRO A 201 -9.38 6.17 -3.39
C PRO A 201 -10.01 7.22 -2.44
N VAL A 202 -9.34 8.37 -2.24
CA VAL A 202 -9.77 9.43 -1.33
C VAL A 202 -10.35 10.62 -2.10
N PHE A 203 -9.67 11.05 -3.17
CA PHE A 203 -9.99 12.29 -3.88
C PHE A 203 -10.75 12.07 -5.21
N GLY A 204 -11.09 10.83 -5.57
CA GLY A 204 -11.80 10.52 -6.81
C GLY A 204 -11.04 11.00 -8.06
N LEU A 205 -11.66 11.85 -8.88
CA LEU A 205 -11.05 12.40 -10.10
C LEU A 205 -10.14 13.61 -9.87
N SER A 206 -9.96 14.06 -8.63
CA SER A 206 -9.16 15.25 -8.36
C SER A 206 -7.67 15.05 -8.71
N GLU A 207 -7.04 16.08 -9.27
CA GLU A 207 -5.60 16.12 -9.56
C GLU A 207 -4.71 16.26 -8.30
N ARG A 208 -5.27 16.17 -7.09
CA ARG A 208 -4.51 16.31 -5.84
C ARG A 208 -3.72 15.06 -5.46
N GLY A 209 -4.13 13.90 -5.95
CA GLY A 209 -3.60 12.59 -5.54
C GLY A 209 -3.13 11.75 -6.72
N LEU A 210 -3.40 10.44 -6.62
CA LEU A 210 -3.00 9.40 -7.56
C LEU A 210 -3.25 9.77 -9.02
N VAL A 211 -4.39 10.40 -9.31
CA VAL A 211 -4.77 10.77 -10.68
C VAL A 211 -3.73 11.66 -11.35
N ASN A 212 -3.07 12.56 -10.61
CA ASN A 212 -2.04 13.44 -11.13
C ASN A 212 -0.62 12.90 -10.89
N THR A 213 -0.38 12.20 -9.78
CA THR A 213 0.96 11.76 -9.40
C THR A 213 1.42 10.49 -10.10
N TRP A 214 0.50 9.57 -10.40
CA TRP A 214 0.84 8.34 -11.12
C TRP A 214 0.77 8.54 -12.62
N SER A 215 1.83 8.16 -13.33
CA SER A 215 1.86 8.14 -14.79
C SER A 215 1.13 6.91 -15.35
N GLY A 216 0.63 7.04 -16.59
CA GLY A 216 -0.14 6.02 -17.30
C GLY A 216 -1.53 6.51 -17.72
N ASP A 217 -2.09 5.87 -18.75
CA ASP A 217 -3.39 6.17 -19.36
C ASP A 217 -4.53 5.26 -18.88
N GLY A 218 -4.27 4.45 -17.86
CA GLY A 218 -5.21 3.44 -17.37
C GLY A 218 -5.06 2.07 -18.03
N ALA A 219 -4.06 1.83 -18.89
CA ALA A 219 -3.77 0.51 -19.45
C ALA A 219 -2.48 -0.13 -18.90
N SER A 220 -1.41 0.64 -18.65
CA SER A 220 -0.16 0.23 -17.93
C SER A 220 0.84 1.40 -17.91
N VAL A 221 1.98 1.27 -17.21
CA VAL A 221 3.11 2.20 -17.41
C VAL A 221 3.89 1.75 -18.66
N GLN A 222 4.00 2.61 -19.68
CA GLN A 222 4.72 2.27 -20.91
C GLN A 222 6.25 2.31 -20.70
N GLY A 223 6.96 1.23 -21.05
CA GLY A 223 8.38 1.28 -21.40
C GLY A 223 9.42 1.09 -20.29
N LEU A 224 9.16 0.29 -19.25
CA LEU A 224 10.13 0.00 -18.18
C LEU A 224 10.61 -1.46 -18.26
N LYS A 225 11.93 -1.66 -18.14
CA LYS A 225 12.57 -2.99 -18.09
C LYS A 225 13.64 -3.00 -17.02
N VAL A 226 13.75 -4.09 -16.27
CA VAL A 226 14.89 -4.38 -15.40
C VAL A 226 15.96 -5.08 -16.23
N THR A 227 17.20 -4.66 -16.05
CA THR A 227 18.37 -5.46 -16.47
C THR A 227 19.00 -6.11 -15.27
N TYR A 228 19.60 -7.29 -15.44
CA TYR A 228 20.26 -8.02 -14.36
C TYR A 228 21.75 -8.18 -14.66
N ASP A 229 22.58 -8.17 -13.62
CA ASP A 229 24.03 -8.43 -13.74
C ASP A 229 24.31 -9.93 -13.85
N GLU A 230 25.59 -10.29 -13.96
CA GLU A 230 26.03 -11.70 -14.06
C GLU A 230 25.72 -12.53 -12.81
N ASN A 231 25.47 -11.89 -11.67
CA ASN A 231 25.10 -12.53 -10.41
C ASN A 231 23.57 -12.62 -10.23
N GLY A 232 22.79 -12.11 -11.18
CA GLY A 232 21.33 -12.08 -11.13
C GLY A 232 20.77 -10.94 -10.29
N ASN A 233 21.59 -9.96 -9.89
CA ASN A 233 21.18 -8.77 -9.18
C ASN A 233 20.60 -7.75 -10.15
N ALA A 234 19.60 -6.98 -9.73
CA ALA A 234 19.01 -5.95 -10.57
C ALA A 234 20.04 -4.82 -10.78
N VAL A 235 20.32 -4.48 -12.05
CA VAL A 235 21.19 -3.37 -12.41
C VAL A 235 20.35 -2.10 -12.47
N HIS A 236 20.60 -1.22 -11.50
CA HIS A 236 19.90 0.06 -11.36
C HIS A 236 20.58 1.15 -12.22
N ASP A 237 20.28 1.22 -13.51
CA ASP A 237 20.56 2.45 -14.25
C ASP A 237 19.53 3.52 -13.85
N ILE A 238 20.00 4.74 -13.55
CA ILE A 238 19.14 5.89 -13.29
C ILE A 238 18.20 6.03 -14.49
N LEU A 239 16.93 5.72 -14.27
CA LEU A 239 15.86 5.83 -15.26
C LEU A 239 15.97 7.22 -15.90
N THR A 240 16.52 7.29 -17.12
CA THR A 240 16.57 8.53 -17.88
C THR A 240 15.15 9.02 -17.96
N LYS A 241 14.89 10.24 -17.45
CA LYS A 241 13.65 10.97 -17.69
C LYS A 241 13.23 10.68 -19.12
N SER A 242 12.07 10.05 -19.31
CA SER A 242 11.50 9.82 -20.63
C SER A 242 11.71 11.09 -21.45
N GLU A 243 12.39 10.99 -22.60
CA GLU A 243 12.50 12.13 -23.50
C GLU A 243 11.10 12.74 -23.67
N PRO A 244 10.94 14.07 -23.62
CA PRO A 244 9.65 14.68 -23.85
C PRO A 244 9.16 14.22 -25.22
N LEU A 245 7.94 13.64 -25.25
CA LEU A 245 7.20 13.38 -26.47
C LEU A 245 7.37 14.59 -27.40
N LYS A 246 8.10 14.40 -28.49
CA LYS A 246 8.20 15.41 -29.55
C LYS A 246 6.78 15.70 -29.98
N ALA A 247 6.31 16.92 -29.70
CA ALA A 247 5.11 17.45 -30.32
C ALA A 247 5.32 17.37 -31.84
N CYS A 248 4.58 16.50 -32.52
CA CYS A 248 4.42 16.61 -33.95
C CYS A 248 3.68 17.93 -34.22
N LEU A 249 4.33 18.78 -35.02
CA LEU A 249 3.81 20.03 -35.59
C LEU A 249 2.55 19.79 -36.42
#